data_AF-W4VQA1-F1
#
_entry.id   AF-W4VQA1-F1
#
_cell.length_a   1.000
_cell.length_b   1.000
_cell.length_c   1.000
_cell.angle_alpha   90.00
_cell.angle_beta   90.00
_cell.angle_gamma   90.00
#
_symmetry.space_group_name_H-M   'P 1'
#
loop_
_entity.id
_entity.type
_entity.pdbx_description
1 polymer ?
#
loop_
_entity_poly.entity_id
_entity_poly.type
_entity_poly.pdbx_seq_one_letter_code
_entity_poly.pdbx_strand_id
1 'polypeptide(L)'
;MTVFTIGHYNHSQETFLALLATKEIDCVVDVRSMPGSNRNPHFNKDQLQEWLERAYIDYFHLPKLGGRRSRSGEVGEVLNDGWENQSFHNYADYTLSESFKQGIGGGGVTYKETSCGVNVFRASSLKVPPVDHK
;
A
#
# COMPACT_ATOMS: atom_id res chain seq x y z
N MET A 1 -3.46 -13.74 -9.45
CA MET A 1 -3.31 -12.28 -9.34
C MET A 1 -2.05 -12.00 -8.53
N THR A 2 -1.12 -11.26 -9.10
CA THR A 2 0.17 -10.93 -8.46
C THR A 2 0.15 -9.47 -8.04
N VAL A 3 0.49 -9.20 -6.79
CA VAL A 3 0.54 -7.85 -6.22
C VAL A 3 2.00 -7.49 -5.95
N PHE A 4 2.43 -6.36 -6.48
CA PHE A 4 3.74 -5.79 -6.19
C PHE A 4 3.59 -4.64 -5.21
N THR A 5 4.59 -4.40 -4.37
CA THR A 5 4.65 -3.20 -3.54
C THR A 5 5.73 -2.27 -4.06
N ILE A 6 5.41 -0.99 -4.21
CA ILE A 6 6.38 0.04 -4.57
C ILE A 6 6.30 1.17 -3.54
N GLY A 7 7.46 1.68 -3.13
CA GLY A 7 7.56 2.88 -2.32
C GLY A 7 7.99 4.06 -3.20
N HIS A 8 7.48 5.26 -2.92
CA HIS A 8 7.79 6.45 -3.72
C HIS A 8 9.04 7.22 -3.27
N TYR A 9 9.62 6.92 -2.09
CA TYR A 9 10.74 7.62 -1.42
C TYR A 9 11.09 9.01 -2.00
N ASN A 10 12.27 9.21 -2.59
CA ASN A 10 12.70 10.41 -3.32
C ASN A 10 12.89 10.12 -4.82
N HIS A 11 12.23 9.07 -5.33
CA HIS A 11 12.35 8.70 -6.74
C HIS A 11 11.87 9.85 -7.63
N SER A 12 12.56 10.06 -8.75
CA SER A 12 12.02 10.87 -9.83
C SER A 12 10.85 10.14 -10.50
N GLN A 13 10.05 10.87 -11.28
CA GLN A 13 9.00 10.28 -12.10
C GLN A 13 9.55 9.19 -13.04
N GLU A 14 10.67 9.46 -13.70
CA GLU A 14 11.32 8.54 -14.65
C GLU A 14 11.79 7.27 -13.95
N THR A 15 12.36 7.41 -12.75
CA THR A 15 12.81 6.27 -11.96
C THR A 15 11.62 5.40 -11.55
N PHE A 16 10.51 6.01 -11.13
CA PHE A 16 9.32 5.28 -10.74
C PHE A 16 8.70 4.54 -11.93
N LEU A 17 8.56 5.19 -13.08
CA LEU A 17 8.07 4.57 -14.31
C LEU A 17 8.97 3.43 -14.79
N ALA A 18 10.30 3.58 -14.69
CA ALA A 18 11.23 2.51 -15.01
C ALA A 18 11.04 1.28 -14.10
N LEU A 19 10.81 1.48 -12.80
CA LEU A 19 10.53 0.39 -11.86
C LEU A 19 9.23 -0.34 -12.22
N LEU A 20 8.17 0.39 -12.56
CA LEU A 20 6.91 -0.20 -13.03
C LEU A 20 7.12 -1.01 -14.31
N ALA A 21 7.87 -0.48 -15.28
CA ALA A 21 8.16 -1.16 -16.54
C ALA A 21 8.95 -2.46 -16.35
N THR A 22 9.88 -2.54 -15.37
CA THR A 22 10.67 -3.77 -15.10
C THR A 22 9.81 -4.98 -14.70
N LYS A 23 8.56 -4.72 -14.28
CA LYS A 23 7.59 -5.74 -13.86
C LYS A 23 6.32 -5.70 -14.69
N GLU A 24 6.33 -5.00 -15.83
CA GLU A 24 5.18 -4.88 -16.73
C GLU A 24 3.91 -4.45 -15.97
N ILE A 25 4.07 -3.51 -15.04
CA ILE A 25 2.95 -2.97 -14.27
C ILE A 25 2.16 -2.00 -15.13
N ASP A 26 0.87 -2.29 -15.32
CA ASP A 26 -0.07 -1.48 -16.07
C ASP A 26 -1.08 -0.74 -15.18
N CYS A 27 -1.00 -0.94 -13.85
CA CYS A 27 -1.90 -0.34 -12.88
C CYS A 27 -1.20 -0.03 -11.55
N VAL A 28 -1.46 1.16 -11.01
CA VAL A 28 -1.02 1.60 -9.68
C VAL A 28 -2.23 1.81 -8.76
N VAL A 29 -2.22 1.10 -7.64
CA VAL A 29 -3.18 1.29 -6.55
C VAL A 29 -2.51 2.11 -5.44
N ASP A 30 -2.97 3.33 -5.25
CA ASP A 30 -2.58 4.18 -4.14
C ASP A 30 -3.48 3.94 -2.93
N VAL A 31 -2.89 3.46 -1.84
CA VAL A 31 -3.60 3.20 -0.57
C VAL A 31 -3.38 4.30 0.47
N ARG A 32 -2.67 5.38 0.11
CA ARG A 32 -2.39 6.50 1.02
C ARG A 32 -3.68 7.20 1.43
N SER A 33 -3.90 7.37 2.73
CA SER A 33 -5.04 8.15 3.22
C SER A 33 -4.95 9.63 2.84
N MET A 34 -3.73 10.17 2.80
CA MET A 34 -3.43 11.53 2.35
C MET A 34 -2.40 11.46 1.22
N PRO A 35 -2.84 11.42 -0.05
CA PRO A 35 -1.96 11.31 -1.21
C PRO A 35 -1.37 12.67 -1.61
N GLY A 36 -0.79 13.39 -0.64
CA GLY A 36 -0.14 14.69 -0.83
C GLY A 36 1.20 14.74 -0.12
N SER A 37 2.19 15.40 -0.74
CA SER A 37 3.51 15.60 -0.18
C SER A 37 4.08 16.95 -0.60
N ASN A 38 4.38 17.81 0.38
CA ASN A 38 5.11 19.07 0.13
C ASN A 38 6.56 18.81 -0.33
N ARG A 39 7.16 17.69 0.12
CA ARG A 39 8.55 17.35 -0.20
C ARG A 39 8.69 16.77 -1.61
N ASN A 40 7.70 16.00 -2.06
CA ASN A 40 7.68 15.37 -3.37
C ASN A 40 6.36 15.69 -4.10
N PRO A 41 6.17 16.92 -4.60
CA PRO A 41 4.91 17.34 -5.21
C PRO A 41 4.48 16.49 -6.41
N HIS A 42 5.43 15.89 -7.13
CA HIS A 42 5.17 14.97 -8.26
C HIS A 42 4.46 13.67 -7.85
N PHE A 43 4.43 13.34 -6.56
CA PHE A 43 3.63 12.25 -5.99
C PHE A 43 2.31 12.72 -5.35
N ASN A 44 1.94 13.99 -5.51
CA ASN A 44 0.58 14.44 -5.21
C ASN A 44 -0.39 13.71 -6.14
N LYS A 45 -1.57 13.36 -5.63
CA LYS A 45 -2.58 12.59 -6.35
C LYS A 45 -2.78 13.05 -7.80
N ASP A 46 -3.03 14.35 -7.99
CA ASP A 46 -3.37 14.89 -9.31
C ASP A 46 -2.21 14.76 -10.30
N GLN A 47 -0.98 15.06 -9.85
CA GLN A 47 0.22 14.92 -10.68
C GLN A 47 0.51 13.45 -10.98
N LEU A 48 0.48 12.60 -9.93
CA LEU A 48 0.66 11.15 -10.04
C LEU A 48 -0.27 10.53 -11.07
N GLN A 49 -1.56 10.86 -10.99
CA GLN A 49 -2.55 10.40 -11.94
C GLN A 49 -2.22 10.88 -13.37
N GLU A 50 -1.91 12.16 -13.56
CA GLU A 50 -1.62 12.73 -14.88
C GLU A 50 -0.44 12.04 -15.59
N TRP A 51 0.67 11.80 -14.90
CA TRP A 51 1.83 11.16 -15.56
C TRP A 51 1.73 9.65 -15.68
N LEU A 52 0.96 8.97 -14.83
CA LEU A 52 0.63 7.56 -15.03
C LEU A 52 -0.28 7.38 -16.24
N GLU A 53 -1.30 8.23 -16.39
CA GLU A 53 -2.20 8.22 -17.56
C GLU A 53 -1.42 8.45 -18.87
N ARG A 54 -0.47 9.40 -18.89
CA ARG A 54 0.44 9.60 -20.04
C ARG A 54 1.33 8.40 -20.35
N ALA A 55 1.61 7.56 -19.36
CA ALA A 55 2.37 6.33 -19.51
C ALA A 55 1.48 5.11 -19.79
N TYR A 56 0.17 5.31 -20.01
CA TYR A 56 -0.83 4.23 -20.19
C TYR A 56 -0.91 3.28 -18.98
N ILE A 57 -0.72 3.82 -17.78
CA ILE A 57 -0.83 3.09 -16.52
C ILE A 57 -2.07 3.58 -15.77
N ASP A 58 -2.97 2.66 -15.45
CA ASP A 58 -4.20 2.96 -14.72
C ASP A 58 -3.88 3.38 -13.27
N TYR A 59 -4.63 4.35 -12.74
CA TYR A 59 -4.47 4.82 -11.37
C TYR A 59 -5.75 4.64 -10.57
N PHE A 60 -5.66 3.97 -9.42
CA PHE A 60 -6.77 3.80 -8.49
C PHE A 60 -6.39 4.27 -7.10
N HIS A 61 -7.28 5.02 -6.45
CA HIS A 61 -7.08 5.48 -5.08
C HIS A 61 -8.01 4.70 -4.13
N LEU A 62 -7.44 3.80 -3.33
CA LEU A 62 -8.15 2.94 -2.38
C LEU A 62 -7.73 3.25 -0.93
N PRO A 63 -8.14 4.40 -0.35
CA PRO A 63 -7.70 4.83 0.98
C PRO A 63 -8.20 3.92 2.12
N LYS A 64 -9.20 3.06 1.86
CA LYS A 64 -9.64 2.03 2.81
C LYS A 64 -8.55 0.98 3.08
N LEU A 65 -7.67 0.74 2.12
CA LEU A 65 -6.61 -0.26 2.23
C LEU A 65 -5.32 0.28 2.86
N GLY A 66 -5.35 1.47 3.45
CA GLY A 66 -4.19 2.04 4.13
C GLY A 66 -4.58 3.05 5.20
N GLY A 67 -3.56 3.67 5.80
CA GLY A 67 -3.74 4.67 6.86
C GLY A 67 -3.66 4.14 8.28
N ARG A 68 -3.66 5.07 9.22
CA ARG A 68 -3.66 4.75 10.65
C ARG A 68 -5.00 4.15 11.05
N ARG A 69 -4.96 3.13 11.90
CA ARG A 69 -6.14 2.42 12.41
C ARG A 69 -6.18 2.46 13.94
N SER A 70 -7.39 2.64 14.47
CA SER A 70 -7.68 2.39 15.88
C SER A 70 -7.70 0.88 16.15
N ARG A 71 -7.72 0.49 17.42
CA ARG A 71 -7.97 -0.91 17.80
C ARG A 71 -9.28 -1.38 17.14
N SER A 72 -9.27 -2.59 16.58
CA SER A 72 -10.44 -3.12 15.88
C SER A 72 -11.59 -3.41 16.85
N GLY A 73 -11.26 -3.98 18.02
CA GLY A 73 -12.24 -4.53 18.96
C GLY A 73 -12.86 -5.87 18.51
N GLU A 74 -12.60 -6.28 17.26
CA GLU A 74 -13.08 -7.53 16.65
C GLU A 74 -12.03 -8.64 16.74
N VAL A 75 -10.76 -8.28 16.62
CA VAL A 75 -9.60 -9.18 16.73
C VAL A 75 -9.05 -9.05 18.15
N GLY A 76 -9.05 -10.15 18.89
CA GLY A 76 -8.49 -10.21 20.25
C GLY A 76 -6.98 -9.94 20.26
N GLU A 77 -6.42 -9.63 21.43
CA GLU A 77 -5.06 -9.05 21.56
C GLU A 77 -3.90 -9.99 21.18
N VAL A 78 -4.14 -11.29 21.02
CA VAL A 78 -3.09 -12.31 20.89
C VAL A 78 -2.71 -12.60 19.43
N LEU A 79 -3.64 -12.46 18.47
CA LEU A 79 -3.42 -12.94 17.10
C LEU A 79 -2.26 -12.22 16.38
N ASN A 80 -2.09 -10.93 16.65
CA ASN A 80 -1.09 -10.05 16.04
C ASN A 80 -0.16 -9.42 17.10
N ASP A 81 0.06 -10.09 18.22
CA ASP A 81 0.86 -9.59 19.35
C ASP A 81 2.37 -9.41 19.05
N GLY A 82 2.82 -9.96 17.92
CA GLY A 82 4.18 -9.85 17.38
C GLY A 82 4.59 -8.44 16.94
N TRP A 83 3.68 -7.46 16.95
CA TRP A 83 4.01 -6.06 16.66
C TRP A 83 4.40 -5.31 17.96
N GLU A 84 5.56 -4.64 17.98
CA GLU A 84 5.93 -3.73 19.08
C GLU A 84 5.11 -2.45 19.04
N ASN A 85 4.91 -1.93 17.83
CA ASN A 85 4.17 -0.71 17.62
C ASN A 85 2.66 -1.00 17.59
N GLN A 86 1.94 -0.47 18.57
CA GLN A 86 0.48 -0.63 18.66
C GLN A 86 -0.25 -0.19 17.38
N SER A 87 0.24 0.81 16.66
CA SER A 87 -0.41 1.25 15.41
C SER A 87 -0.27 0.21 14.30
N PHE A 88 0.81 -0.57 14.29
CA PHE A 88 0.98 -1.67 13.33
C PHE A 88 0.18 -2.91 13.73
N HIS A 89 0.10 -3.20 15.03
CA HIS A 89 -0.83 -4.20 15.55
C HIS A 89 -2.28 -3.89 15.12
N ASN A 90 -2.76 -2.67 15.40
CA ASN A 90 -4.10 -2.25 15.01
C ASN A 90 -4.34 -2.35 13.50
N TYR A 91 -3.32 -2.05 12.69
CA TYR A 91 -3.43 -2.17 11.24
C TYR A 91 -3.51 -3.64 10.80
N ALA A 92 -2.70 -4.53 11.38
CA ALA A 92 -2.76 -5.96 11.13
C ALA A 92 -4.15 -6.52 11.48
N ASP A 93 -4.72 -6.13 12.62
CA ASP A 93 -6.09 -6.49 12.99
C ASP A 93 -7.12 -5.98 11.98
N TYR A 94 -6.96 -4.74 11.55
CA TYR A 94 -7.84 -4.14 10.56
C TYR A 94 -7.85 -4.91 9.23
N THR A 95 -6.73 -5.51 8.81
CA THR A 95 -6.67 -6.32 7.58
C THR A 95 -7.57 -7.57 7.62
N LEU A 96 -8.01 -7.99 8.81
CA LEU A 96 -8.91 -9.13 9.00
C LEU A 96 -10.40 -8.73 9.00
N SER A 97 -10.70 -7.43 9.10
CA SER A 97 -12.07 -6.91 9.16
C SER A 97 -12.81 -7.01 7.83
N GLU A 98 -14.14 -7.05 7.88
CA GLU A 98 -14.99 -6.98 6.68
C GLU A 98 -14.80 -5.67 5.91
N SER A 99 -14.49 -4.57 6.61
CA SER A 99 -14.21 -3.28 5.98
C SER A 99 -12.98 -3.35 5.06
N PHE A 100 -11.95 -4.10 5.43
CA PHE A 100 -10.77 -4.31 4.59
C PHE A 100 -11.09 -5.20 3.39
N LYS A 101 -11.81 -6.31 3.60
CA LYS A 101 -12.28 -7.20 2.52
C LYS A 101 -13.13 -6.45 1.49
N GLN A 102 -14.04 -5.60 1.94
CA GLN A 102 -14.81 -4.70 1.07
C GLN A 102 -13.93 -3.69 0.34
N GLY A 103 -12.84 -3.22 0.95
CA GLY A 103 -11.86 -2.36 0.27
C GLY A 103 -11.19 -3.05 -0.91
N ILE A 104 -10.94 -4.36 -0.83
CA ILE A 104 -10.35 -5.16 -1.91
C ILE A 104 -11.37 -5.42 -3.03
N GLY A 105 -12.60 -5.83 -2.67
CA GLY A 105 -13.62 -6.24 -3.64
C GLY A 105 -14.54 -5.14 -4.15
N GLY A 106 -14.69 -4.02 -3.42
CA GLY A 106 -15.65 -2.97 -3.70
C GLY A 106 -15.17 -1.87 -4.64
N GLY A 107 -13.92 -1.92 -5.10
CA GLY A 107 -13.30 -0.83 -5.87
C GLY A 107 -13.68 -0.75 -7.34
N GLY A 108 -14.53 -1.62 -7.88
CA GLY A 108 -14.85 -1.68 -9.33
C GLY A 108 -13.62 -1.93 -10.22
N VAL A 109 -12.46 -2.20 -9.63
CA VAL A 109 -11.21 -2.48 -10.33
C VAL A 109 -11.32 -3.89 -10.87
N THR A 110 -11.55 -3.99 -12.17
CA THR A 110 -11.38 -5.26 -12.87
C THR A 110 -9.88 -5.42 -13.09
N TYR A 111 -9.21 -6.11 -12.17
CA TYR A 111 -7.81 -6.49 -12.36
C TYR A 111 -7.77 -7.39 -13.61
N LYS A 112 -7.26 -6.87 -14.73
CA LYS A 112 -6.90 -7.73 -15.86
C LYS A 112 -5.90 -8.78 -15.37
N GLU A 113 -5.63 -9.83 -16.14
CA GLU A 113 -4.61 -10.85 -15.81
C GLU A 113 -3.19 -10.29 -15.58
N THR A 114 -3.03 -8.98 -15.65
CA THR A 114 -1.81 -8.19 -15.48
C THR A 114 -1.50 -7.85 -14.02
N SER A 115 -0.25 -7.44 -13.81
CA SER A 115 0.37 -7.17 -12.52
C SER A 115 0.12 -5.75 -12.04
N CYS A 116 -0.43 -5.61 -10.83
CA CYS A 116 -0.69 -4.30 -10.21
C CYS A 116 0.39 -3.95 -9.17
N GLY A 117 0.87 -2.71 -9.20
CA GLY A 117 1.73 -2.13 -8.18
C GLY A 117 0.90 -1.43 -7.10
N VAL A 118 1.15 -1.73 -5.84
CA VAL A 118 0.54 -1.06 -4.68
C VAL A 118 1.54 -0.09 -4.12
N ASN A 119 1.15 1.19 -4.06
CA ASN A 119 1.99 2.23 -3.50
C ASN A 119 1.81 2.31 -1.98
N VAL A 120 2.79 1.85 -1.22
CA VAL A 120 2.70 1.73 0.25
C VAL A 120 3.80 2.56 0.92
N PHE A 121 3.47 3.24 2.03
CA PHE A 121 4.45 3.91 2.87
C PHE A 121 5.23 2.87 3.71
N ARG A 122 6.53 3.11 3.89
CA ARG A 122 7.45 2.28 4.69
C ARG A 122 6.88 2.02 6.09
N ALA A 123 6.70 0.75 6.45
CA ALA A 123 6.49 0.30 7.82
C ALA A 123 7.62 -0.69 8.19
N SER A 124 8.38 -0.40 9.24
CA SER A 124 9.43 -1.28 9.74
C SER A 124 9.37 -1.35 11.27
N SER A 125 8.59 -2.28 11.84
CA SER A 125 8.66 -2.63 13.28
C SER A 125 8.01 -4.00 13.57
N LEU A 126 8.59 -5.12 13.14
CA LEU A 126 8.19 -6.46 13.62
C LEU A 126 9.03 -6.85 14.84
N LYS A 127 8.46 -7.52 15.85
CA LYS A 127 9.25 -8.24 16.86
C LYS A 127 9.93 -9.39 16.14
N VAL A 128 11.26 -9.35 16.04
CA VAL A 128 12.03 -10.52 15.65
C VAL A 128 12.22 -11.33 16.94
N PRO A 129 11.73 -12.57 17.02
CA PRO A 129 12.05 -13.42 18.16
C PRO A 129 13.58 -13.57 18.25
N PRO A 130 14.16 -13.65 19.45
CA PRO A 130 15.59 -13.87 19.59
C PRO A 130 15.99 -15.13 18.81
N VAL A 131 16.98 -14.99 17.93
CA VAL A 131 17.55 -16.13 17.21
C VAL A 131 18.42 -16.86 18.22
N ASP A 132 17.99 -18.06 18.64
CA ASP A 132 18.83 -18.96 19.41
C ASP A 132 20.01 -19.39 18.53
N HIS A 133 21.16 -18.75 18.74
CA HIS A 133 22.44 -19.24 18.25
C HIS A 133 22.86 -20.38 19.18
N LYS A 134 22.63 -21.63 18.74
CA LYS A 134 23.34 -22.79 19.28
C LYS A 134 24.78 -22.82 18.79
#